data_AF-A0A4R7FSW4-F1
#
_entry.id   AF-A0A4R7FSW4-F1
#
_cell.length_a   1.000
_cell.length_b   1.000
_cell.length_c   1.000
_cell.angle_alpha   90.00
_cell.angle_beta   90.00
_cell.angle_gamma   90.00
#
_symmetry.space_group_name_H-M   'P 1'
#
loop_
_entity.id
_entity.type
_entity.pdbx_description
1 polymer ?
#
loop_
_entity_poly.entity_id
_entity_poly.type
_entity_poly.pdbx_seq_one_letter_code
_entity_poly.pdbx_strand_id
1 'polypeptide(L)'
;MVELTRRTLLAGGAVALGTTAAAAAVLVPRAFPARAEPTAAPVASPTAPARTPVPHAPVARLGEPVLLASLAPRTSGAVMQQVERVATGELFMTQSRDGGGPGLYTTVVSRSAPTPDASGLHPELDAMTVLDGGHGLGLHVDLRPGGYDVWMSLQGPVSQGDPNGGRLARFAYTPGVYAIEQIPGGVTWLPQFPNRFGRPQESICTFDADRGVLVERMYDFATNTDEQYTLRSVDDLVRGVDRPLGRMTVPVNPPTMQGFATVDGSLFRWAGVSNGASGAPVPGDPMVLEQFDWATGDRIGYTPFPTLGQDASGTWRDGAYEPEGCSVLREPDGSVSLLVGVAVGVYGDHGWLVYRLPLT
;
A
#
# COMPACT_ATOMS: atom_id res chain seq x y z
N MET A 1 -38.84 -26.95 32.03
CA MET A 1 -37.84 -27.92 32.50
C MET A 1 -36.50 -27.49 31.92
N VAL A 2 -35.73 -26.74 32.72
CA VAL A 2 -34.40 -27.13 33.28
C VAL A 2 -33.29 -26.81 32.25
N GLU A 3 -32.21 -26.06 32.49
CA GLU A 3 -31.74 -25.18 33.58
C GLU A 3 -30.46 -24.53 33.04
N LEU A 4 -30.16 -23.29 33.48
CA LEU A 4 -28.87 -22.64 33.28
C LEU A 4 -27.74 -23.48 33.88
N THR A 5 -26.52 -23.39 33.33
CA THR A 5 -25.34 -23.50 34.20
C THR A 5 -24.19 -22.61 33.74
N ARG A 6 -23.95 -21.59 34.56
CA ARG A 6 -22.69 -20.84 34.69
C ARG A 6 -21.59 -21.80 35.15
N ARG A 7 -20.36 -21.65 34.66
CA ARG A 7 -19.15 -21.93 35.45
C ARG A 7 -18.09 -20.86 35.29
N THR A 8 -17.95 -20.12 36.38
CA THR A 8 -16.79 -19.36 36.82
C THR A 8 -15.64 -20.31 37.14
N LEU A 9 -14.40 -19.92 36.84
CA LEU A 9 -13.23 -20.35 37.60
C LEU A 9 -12.17 -19.25 37.59
N LEU A 10 -12.01 -18.64 38.76
CA LEU A 10 -10.93 -17.77 39.20
C LEU A 10 -9.90 -18.63 39.95
N ALA A 11 -8.62 -18.36 39.68
CA ALA A 11 -7.42 -18.48 40.54
C ALA A 11 -6.24 -18.65 39.57
N GLY A 12 -5.15 -17.87 39.59
CA GLY A 12 -4.48 -17.16 40.67
C GLY A 12 -3.00 -17.49 40.49
N GLY A 13 -2.15 -16.48 40.31
CA GLY A 13 -0.72 -16.72 40.09
C GLY A 13 0.05 -15.43 39.77
N ALA A 14 0.28 -14.63 40.81
CA ALA A 14 1.23 -13.52 40.78
C ALA A 14 2.66 -14.07 40.83
N VAL A 15 3.55 -13.66 39.92
CA VAL A 15 5.01 -13.71 40.14
C VAL A 15 5.71 -12.52 39.46
N ALA A 16 6.30 -11.72 40.33
CA ALA A 16 7.56 -10.97 40.25
C ALA A 16 7.92 -10.10 39.03
N LEU A 17 8.01 -8.81 39.33
CA LEU A 17 8.81 -7.76 38.70
C LEU A 17 10.27 -8.18 38.49
N GLY A 18 10.76 -7.99 37.27
CA GLY A 18 12.18 -7.99 36.92
C GLY A 18 12.45 -6.89 35.91
N THR A 19 12.80 -5.70 36.40
CA THR A 19 13.19 -4.54 35.60
C THR A 19 14.65 -4.66 35.20
N THR A 20 14.92 -4.72 33.89
CA THR A 20 16.23 -4.34 33.33
C THR A 20 16.01 -3.27 32.27
N ALA A 21 16.45 -2.06 32.61
CA ALA A 21 16.44 -0.90 31.75
C ALA A 21 17.44 -1.08 30.60
N ALA A 22 16.96 -0.98 29.36
CA ALA A 22 17.79 -0.70 28.20
C ALA A 22 17.54 0.76 27.80
N ALA A 23 18.63 1.53 27.74
CA ALA A 23 18.63 2.95 27.42
C ALA A 23 18.08 3.18 26.00
N ALA A 24 16.90 3.81 25.92
CA ALA A 24 16.39 4.38 24.69
C ALA A 24 17.14 5.69 24.40
N ALA A 25 17.87 5.71 23.29
CA ALA A 25 18.40 6.95 22.74
C ALA A 25 17.23 7.88 22.40
N VAL A 26 17.23 9.07 22.98
CA VAL A 26 16.23 10.12 22.75
C VAL A 26 16.43 10.66 21.33
N LEU A 27 15.68 10.12 20.37
CA LEU A 27 15.43 10.79 19.10
C LEU A 27 14.42 11.91 19.38
N VAL A 28 14.89 13.15 19.36
CA VAL A 28 14.04 14.36 19.45
C VAL A 28 13.14 14.41 18.22
N PRO A 29 11.81 14.23 18.35
CA PRO A 29 10.91 14.37 17.22
C PRO A 29 10.84 15.84 16.82
N ARG A 30 11.03 16.14 15.53
CA ARG A 30 10.60 17.43 14.97
C ARG A 30 9.07 17.46 15.00
N ALA A 31 8.51 18.07 16.04
CA ALA A 31 7.10 18.42 16.08
C ALA A 31 6.83 19.50 15.03
N PHE A 32 5.91 19.22 14.10
CA PHE A 32 5.26 20.29 13.35
C PHE A 32 4.38 21.09 14.32
N PRO A 33 4.54 22.43 14.41
CA PRO A 33 3.70 23.22 15.30
C PRO A 33 2.25 23.15 14.85
N ALA A 34 1.37 22.74 15.75
CA ALA A 34 -0.07 22.93 15.61
C ALA A 34 -0.35 24.43 15.49
N ARG A 35 -0.77 24.87 14.30
CA ARG A 35 -1.14 26.26 14.06
C ARG A 35 -2.60 26.44 14.45
N ALA A 36 -2.85 27.36 15.38
CA ALA A 36 -4.19 27.82 15.71
C ALA A 36 -4.92 28.28 14.44
N GLU A 37 -6.18 27.86 14.29
CA GLU A 37 -7.04 28.31 13.19
C GLU A 37 -7.22 29.83 13.24
N PRO A 38 -6.79 30.58 12.20
CA PRO A 38 -7.19 31.96 12.05
C PRO A 38 -8.56 32.00 11.38
N THR A 39 -9.51 32.68 12.02
CA THR A 39 -10.73 33.18 11.38
C THR A 39 -10.32 34.15 10.27
N ALA A 40 -10.27 33.67 9.03
CA ALA A 40 -9.87 34.47 7.88
C ALA A 40 -11.09 35.02 7.13
N ALA A 41 -11.19 36.35 7.08
CA ALA A 41 -11.92 37.08 6.05
C ALA A 41 -11.40 36.68 4.65
N PRO A 42 -12.20 36.80 3.57
CA PRO A 42 -11.81 36.36 2.24
C PRO A 42 -10.61 37.17 1.74
N VAL A 43 -9.42 36.56 1.78
CA VAL A 43 -8.21 37.08 1.17
C VAL A 43 -8.24 36.70 -0.31
N ALA A 44 -8.09 37.68 -1.19
CA ALA A 44 -7.92 37.44 -2.62
C ALA A 44 -6.81 36.40 -2.86
N SER A 45 -7.12 35.35 -3.60
CA SER A 45 -6.19 34.27 -3.91
C SER A 45 -4.89 34.85 -4.47
N PRO A 46 -3.74 34.69 -3.79
CA PRO A 46 -2.47 35.07 -4.38
C PRO A 46 -2.31 34.28 -5.68
N THR A 47 -1.99 34.99 -6.76
CA THR A 47 -1.66 34.39 -8.05
C THR A 47 -0.57 33.37 -7.80
N ALA A 48 -0.89 32.08 -7.97
CA ALA A 48 0.06 31.01 -7.70
C ALA A 48 1.31 31.23 -8.57
N PRO A 49 2.53 31.08 -8.02
CA PRO A 49 3.75 31.20 -8.81
C PRO A 49 3.68 30.26 -10.02
N ALA A 50 4.17 30.73 -11.17
CA ALA A 50 4.28 29.93 -12.37
C ALA A 50 5.07 28.65 -12.06
N ARG A 51 4.47 27.49 -12.34
CA ARG A 51 5.04 26.19 -11.97
C ARG A 51 6.15 25.79 -12.91
N THR A 52 7.21 25.25 -12.35
CA THR A 52 8.19 24.44 -13.09
C THR A 52 7.50 23.14 -13.52
N PRO A 53 7.55 22.76 -14.81
CA PRO A 53 7.11 21.45 -15.27
C PRO A 53 7.77 20.32 -14.47
N VAL A 54 7.11 19.16 -14.35
CA VAL A 54 7.78 17.95 -13.86
C VAL A 54 8.96 17.69 -14.80
N PRO A 55 10.20 17.61 -14.28
CA PRO A 55 11.35 17.39 -15.14
C PRO A 55 11.27 16.00 -15.79
N HIS A 56 11.83 15.87 -17.00
CA HIS A 56 12.02 14.57 -17.64
C HIS A 56 12.84 13.66 -16.74
N ALA A 57 12.35 12.45 -16.53
CA ALA A 57 13.10 11.44 -15.80
C ALA A 57 14.02 10.64 -16.75
N PRO A 58 15.27 10.35 -16.34
CA PRO A 58 16.08 9.35 -17.04
C PRO A 58 15.49 7.94 -16.83
N VAL A 59 15.83 7.02 -17.73
CA VAL A 59 15.59 5.58 -17.50
C VAL A 59 16.37 5.18 -16.26
N ALA A 60 15.66 4.69 -15.23
CA ALA A 60 16.27 4.29 -13.98
C ALA A 60 17.10 3.03 -14.19
N ARG A 61 18.29 2.98 -13.60
CA ARG A 61 19.08 1.75 -13.57
C ARG A 61 18.71 0.99 -12.31
N LEU A 62 18.12 -0.18 -12.50
CA LEU A 62 17.79 -1.10 -11.41
C LEU A 62 19.05 -1.86 -11.00
N GLY A 63 19.34 -1.85 -9.70
CA GLY A 63 20.30 -2.78 -9.11
C GLY A 63 19.73 -4.20 -9.04
N GLU A 64 20.58 -5.15 -8.69
CA GLU A 64 20.15 -6.54 -8.45
C GLU A 64 19.05 -6.59 -7.37
N PRO A 65 17.95 -7.34 -7.59
CA PRO A 65 16.93 -7.54 -6.58
C PRO A 65 17.51 -8.17 -5.31
N VAL A 66 17.18 -7.60 -4.16
CA VAL A 66 17.60 -8.12 -2.86
C VAL A 66 16.37 -8.55 -2.08
N LEU A 67 16.31 -9.81 -1.65
CA LEU A 67 15.26 -10.26 -0.73
C LEU A 67 15.39 -9.47 0.57
N LEU A 68 14.38 -8.66 0.87
CA LEU A 68 14.34 -7.83 2.07
C LEU A 68 13.68 -8.58 3.22
N ALA A 69 12.57 -9.26 2.95
CA ALA A 69 11.80 -9.95 3.96
C ALA A 69 11.02 -11.12 3.39
N SER A 70 10.86 -12.16 4.22
CA SER A 70 9.86 -13.20 4.05
C SER A 70 8.83 -13.03 5.17
N LEU A 71 7.59 -12.71 4.82
CA LEU A 71 6.53 -12.42 5.79
C LEU A 71 5.77 -13.70 6.17
N ALA A 72 5.28 -13.75 7.40
CA ALA A 72 4.46 -14.83 7.92
C ALA A 72 3.19 -14.28 8.59
N PRO A 73 2.26 -13.66 7.82
CA PRO A 73 0.97 -13.26 8.33
C PRO A 73 0.25 -14.47 8.93
N ARG A 74 -0.24 -14.33 10.16
CA ARG A 74 -1.09 -15.35 10.80
C ARG A 74 -2.55 -15.08 10.51
N THR A 75 -2.86 -13.81 10.22
CA THR A 75 -4.22 -13.35 10.17
C THR A 75 -4.89 -13.65 8.83
N SER A 76 -4.14 -13.83 7.73
CA SER A 76 -4.70 -14.21 6.41
C SER A 76 -3.80 -15.15 5.61
N GLY A 77 -4.38 -16.25 5.09
CA GLY A 77 -3.77 -17.14 4.11
C GLY A 77 -4.06 -16.75 2.65
N ALA A 78 -4.48 -15.50 2.42
CA ALA A 78 -4.75 -14.96 1.10
C ALA A 78 -3.50 -14.33 0.47
N VAL A 79 -3.58 -14.00 -0.81
CA VAL A 79 -2.49 -13.34 -1.53
C VAL A 79 -2.26 -11.92 -0.98
N MET A 80 -1.00 -11.50 -0.91
CA MET A 80 -0.62 -10.10 -0.62
C MET A 80 -1.22 -9.18 -1.68
N GLN A 81 -1.42 -7.90 -1.37
CA GLN A 81 -1.97 -6.92 -2.30
C GLN A 81 -1.13 -5.64 -2.36
N GLN A 82 -0.53 -5.27 -1.23
CA GLN A 82 0.42 -4.17 -1.14
C GLN A 82 1.37 -4.41 0.02
N VAL A 83 2.59 -3.88 -0.08
CA VAL A 83 3.57 -3.87 1.00
C VAL A 83 4.24 -2.51 1.12
N GLU A 84 4.57 -2.13 2.35
CA GLU A 84 5.30 -0.93 2.68
C GLU A 84 6.19 -1.14 3.90
N ARG A 85 7.32 -0.43 3.95
CA ARG A 85 8.20 -0.37 5.12
C ARG A 85 8.19 1.04 5.68
N VAL A 86 7.86 1.18 6.94
CA VAL A 86 7.87 2.48 7.64
C VAL A 86 9.23 2.75 8.29
N ALA A 87 9.46 3.99 8.73
CA ALA A 87 10.74 4.44 9.29
C ALA A 87 11.24 3.66 10.52
N THR A 88 10.36 2.98 11.27
CA THR A 88 10.74 2.08 12.37
C THR A 88 11.33 0.75 11.88
N GLY A 89 11.29 0.50 10.57
CA GLY A 89 11.66 -0.74 9.93
C GLY A 89 10.54 -1.79 9.90
N GLU A 90 9.42 -1.55 10.59
CA GLU A 90 8.24 -2.42 10.54
C GLU A 90 7.68 -2.48 9.12
N LEU A 91 7.14 -3.64 8.77
CA LEU A 91 6.55 -3.91 7.45
C LEU A 91 5.04 -4.00 7.58
N PHE A 92 4.33 -3.28 6.74
CA PHE A 92 2.88 -3.37 6.63
C PHE A 92 2.52 -4.03 5.31
N MET A 93 1.52 -4.90 5.35
CA MET A 93 1.05 -5.61 4.19
C MET A 93 -0.48 -5.64 4.19
N THR A 94 -1.09 -5.47 3.02
CA THR A 94 -2.52 -5.73 2.83
C THR A 94 -2.75 -7.10 2.21
N GLN A 95 -3.85 -7.74 2.61
CA GLN A 95 -4.38 -8.96 1.99
C GLN A 95 -5.89 -8.80 1.81
N SER A 96 -6.42 -9.25 0.68
CA SER A 96 -7.85 -9.27 0.39
C SER A 96 -8.49 -10.59 0.85
N ARG A 97 -9.75 -10.54 1.25
CA ARG A 97 -10.59 -11.70 1.58
C ARG A 97 -11.99 -11.49 1.05
N ASP A 98 -12.69 -12.58 0.79
CA ASP A 98 -14.13 -12.54 0.55
C ASP A 98 -14.84 -11.86 1.74
N GLY A 99 -15.64 -10.84 1.45
CA GLY A 99 -16.43 -10.10 2.42
C GLY A 99 -17.82 -10.69 2.65
N GLY A 100 -18.73 -9.89 3.20
CA GLY A 100 -20.08 -10.32 3.59
C GLY A 100 -21.04 -10.58 2.41
N GLY A 101 -20.63 -10.30 1.17
CA GLY A 101 -21.46 -10.46 -0.03
C GLY A 101 -20.66 -10.39 -1.35
N PRO A 102 -21.30 -10.65 -2.50
CA PRO A 102 -20.63 -10.64 -3.80
C PRO A 102 -20.01 -9.28 -4.12
N GLY A 103 -18.73 -9.26 -4.48
CA GLY A 103 -17.99 -8.05 -4.83
C GLY A 103 -17.55 -7.19 -3.64
N LEU A 104 -17.87 -7.61 -2.40
CA LEU A 104 -17.35 -6.99 -1.19
C LEU A 104 -16.11 -7.74 -0.73
N TYR A 105 -15.07 -7.00 -0.44
CA TYR A 105 -13.81 -7.55 0.04
C TYR A 105 -13.50 -7.03 1.43
N THR A 106 -13.10 -7.92 2.32
CA THR A 106 -12.52 -7.55 3.62
C THR A 106 -11.03 -7.36 3.43
N THR A 107 -10.51 -6.20 3.85
CA THR A 107 -9.07 -5.95 3.83
C THR A 107 -8.46 -6.28 5.18
N VAL A 108 -7.34 -7.00 5.17
CA VAL A 108 -6.49 -7.20 6.35
C VAL A 108 -5.21 -6.41 6.15
N VAL A 109 -4.89 -5.51 7.09
CA VAL A 109 -3.62 -4.79 7.19
C VAL A 109 -2.80 -5.45 8.30
N SER A 110 -1.79 -6.22 7.93
CA SER A 110 -0.90 -6.92 8.87
C SER A 110 0.36 -6.10 9.11
N ARG A 111 0.81 -6.05 10.36
CA ARG A 111 2.04 -5.39 10.78
C ARG A 111 3.06 -6.42 11.24
N SER A 112 4.24 -6.42 10.63
CA SER A 112 5.29 -7.39 10.88
C SER A 112 6.53 -6.75 11.48
N ALA A 113 7.27 -7.53 12.28
CA ALA A 113 8.47 -7.08 12.95
C ALA A 113 9.56 -6.64 11.95
N PRO A 114 10.42 -5.68 12.32
CA PRO A 114 11.50 -5.22 11.46
C PRO A 114 12.60 -6.27 11.25
N THR A 115 12.71 -7.23 12.16
CA THR A 115 13.75 -8.27 12.13
C THR A 115 13.14 -9.65 12.03
N PRO A 116 13.74 -10.57 11.26
CA PRO A 116 13.28 -11.94 11.20
C PRO A 116 13.54 -12.68 12.52
N ASP A 117 12.74 -13.72 12.76
CA ASP A 117 12.95 -14.67 13.84
C ASP A 117 14.02 -15.73 13.46
N ALA A 118 14.21 -16.74 14.31
CA ALA A 118 15.19 -17.81 14.09
C ALA A 118 14.92 -18.66 12.85
N SER A 119 13.71 -18.63 12.29
CA SER A 119 13.35 -19.31 11.04
C SER A 119 13.64 -18.45 9.80
N GLY A 120 14.04 -17.19 9.97
CA GLY A 120 14.25 -16.24 8.89
C GLY A 120 12.97 -15.52 8.43
N LEU A 121 11.85 -15.71 9.13
CA LEU A 121 10.57 -15.08 8.82
C LEU A 121 10.37 -13.83 9.67
N HIS A 122 9.78 -12.78 9.08
CA HIS A 122 9.34 -11.60 9.83
C HIS A 122 7.99 -11.92 10.48
N PRO A 123 7.92 -12.09 11.82
CA PRO A 123 6.68 -12.47 12.47
C PRO A 123 5.68 -11.32 12.43
N GLU A 124 4.42 -11.67 12.20
CA GLU A 124 3.30 -10.74 12.38
C GLU A 124 3.18 -10.34 13.85
N LEU A 125 3.25 -9.05 14.13
CA LEU A 125 3.07 -8.46 15.45
C LEU A 125 1.58 -8.42 15.80
N ASP A 126 0.78 -7.89 14.88
CA ASP A 126 -0.67 -7.77 14.96
C ASP A 126 -1.26 -7.46 13.58
N ALA A 127 -2.59 -7.37 13.51
CA ALA A 127 -3.31 -7.00 12.30
C ALA A 127 -4.57 -6.19 12.60
N MET A 128 -4.94 -5.34 11.65
CA MET A 128 -6.21 -4.63 11.57
C MET A 128 -7.03 -5.18 10.41
N THR A 129 -8.25 -5.63 10.66
CA THR A 129 -9.19 -6.09 9.63
C THR A 129 -10.29 -5.05 9.45
N VAL A 130 -10.47 -4.56 8.22
CA VAL A 130 -11.54 -3.65 7.83
C VAL A 130 -12.56 -4.45 7.02
N LEU A 131 -13.72 -4.71 7.63
CA LEU A 131 -14.84 -5.40 7.00
C LEU A 131 -15.35 -4.55 5.85
N ASP A 132 -15.51 -5.19 4.69
CA ASP A 132 -15.90 -4.55 3.44
C ASP A 132 -14.97 -3.36 3.07
N GLY A 133 -13.71 -3.38 3.53
CA GLY A 133 -12.72 -2.35 3.27
C GLY A 133 -12.23 -2.29 1.82
N GLY A 134 -12.51 -3.32 1.02
CA GLY A 134 -12.10 -3.43 -0.38
C GLY A 134 -10.90 -4.34 -0.59
N HIS A 135 -10.33 -4.29 -1.81
CA HIS A 135 -9.28 -5.21 -2.23
C HIS A 135 -7.93 -4.99 -1.51
N GLY A 136 -7.74 -3.82 -0.89
CA GLY A 136 -6.50 -3.49 -0.18
C GLY A 136 -5.35 -3.07 -1.09
N LEU A 137 -5.61 -2.73 -2.35
CA LEU A 137 -4.63 -2.11 -3.24
C LEU A 137 -4.41 -0.65 -2.85
N GLY A 138 -3.14 -0.22 -2.81
CA GLY A 138 -2.77 1.15 -2.45
C GLY A 138 -2.86 1.41 -0.94
N LEU A 139 -1.72 1.19 -0.28
CA LEU A 139 -1.47 1.42 1.14
C LEU A 139 -0.38 2.48 1.26
N HIS A 140 -0.58 3.41 2.19
CA HIS A 140 0.48 4.23 2.77
C HIS A 140 0.35 4.25 4.29
N VAL A 141 1.47 4.22 5.03
CA VAL A 141 1.48 4.19 6.50
C VAL A 141 2.38 5.30 7.05
N ASP A 142 1.76 6.29 7.68
CA ASP A 142 2.49 7.34 8.37
C ASP A 142 2.77 6.95 9.83
N LEU A 143 4.03 7.11 10.25
CA LEU A 143 4.37 7.09 11.67
C LEU A 143 3.93 8.41 12.34
N ARG A 144 3.19 8.30 13.44
CA ARG A 144 2.80 9.43 14.28
C ARG A 144 3.20 9.20 15.74
N PRO A 145 3.25 10.24 16.59
CA PRO A 145 3.46 10.04 18.02
C PRO A 145 2.44 9.04 18.59
N GLY A 146 2.93 7.90 19.07
CA GLY A 146 2.10 6.88 19.72
C GLY A 146 1.39 5.89 18.78
N GLY A 147 1.67 5.87 17.47
CA GLY A 147 1.13 4.84 16.58
C GLY A 147 1.30 5.15 15.10
N TYR A 148 0.39 4.60 14.29
CA TYR A 148 0.40 4.77 12.84
C TYR A 148 -0.93 5.33 12.35
N ASP A 149 -0.89 6.05 11.23
CA ASP A 149 -2.06 6.33 10.40
C ASP A 149 -1.94 5.53 9.11
N VAL A 150 -3.04 4.89 8.73
CA VAL A 150 -3.20 4.18 7.46
C VAL A 150 -3.92 5.09 6.49
N TRP A 151 -3.40 5.12 5.27
CA TRP A 151 -4.03 5.71 4.11
C TRP A 151 -4.28 4.61 3.10
N MET A 152 -5.55 4.43 2.73
CA MET A 152 -5.92 3.46 1.70
C MET A 152 -7.28 3.78 1.10
N SER A 153 -7.55 3.20 -0.06
CA SER A 153 -8.91 3.20 -0.60
C SER A 153 -9.79 2.29 0.24
N LEU A 154 -10.92 2.82 0.70
CA LEU A 154 -11.97 2.02 1.34
C LEU A 154 -13.21 1.96 0.44
N GLN A 155 -13.76 0.76 0.29
CA GLN A 155 -15.07 0.55 -0.31
C GLN A 155 -16.15 0.86 0.75
N GLY A 156 -16.63 2.11 0.80
CA GLY A 156 -17.61 2.50 1.80
C GLY A 156 -18.97 1.76 1.68
N PRO A 157 -19.77 1.65 2.75
CA PRO A 157 -21.05 0.92 2.74
C PRO A 157 -22.14 1.55 1.85
N VAL A 158 -21.96 2.79 1.43
CA VAL A 158 -22.80 3.48 0.44
C VAL A 158 -21.92 4.46 -0.31
N SER A 159 -21.10 3.96 -1.23
CA SER A 159 -20.66 4.78 -2.34
C SER A 159 -21.91 5.39 -2.99
N GLN A 160 -21.92 6.70 -3.14
CA GLN A 160 -23.05 7.50 -3.64
C GLN A 160 -23.42 7.08 -5.08
N GLY A 161 -24.21 6.01 -5.21
CA GLY A 161 -24.71 5.52 -6.50
C GLY A 161 -23.74 4.71 -7.36
N ASP A 162 -22.55 4.32 -6.86
CA ASP A 162 -21.63 3.43 -7.59
C ASP A 162 -21.10 2.30 -6.69
N PRO A 163 -21.65 1.08 -6.76
CA PRO A 163 -21.27 -0.04 -5.89
C PRO A 163 -19.78 -0.46 -5.96
N ASN A 164 -18.97 0.12 -6.85
CA ASN A 164 -17.53 -0.15 -6.99
C ASN A 164 -16.62 1.04 -6.60
N GLY A 165 -17.19 2.17 -6.15
CA GLY A 165 -16.43 3.40 -5.93
C GLY A 165 -15.64 3.41 -4.61
N GLY A 166 -14.42 2.88 -4.60
CA GLY A 166 -13.46 3.06 -3.51
C GLY A 166 -13.06 4.54 -3.34
N ARG A 167 -12.98 5.01 -2.09
CA ARG A 167 -12.56 6.38 -1.75
C ARG A 167 -11.35 6.35 -0.83
N LEU A 168 -10.34 7.17 -1.15
CA LEU A 168 -9.18 7.35 -0.29
C LEU A 168 -9.59 7.87 1.08
N ALA A 169 -9.13 7.18 2.11
CA ALA A 169 -9.39 7.43 3.50
C ALA A 169 -8.08 7.45 4.29
N ARG A 170 -8.06 8.23 5.37
CA ARG A 170 -7.02 8.21 6.41
C ARG A 170 -7.66 7.86 7.75
N PHE A 171 -7.07 6.94 8.49
CA PHE A 171 -7.52 6.54 9.82
C PHE A 171 -6.37 5.98 10.65
N ALA A 172 -6.55 5.91 11.97
CA ALA A 172 -5.54 5.36 12.86
C ALA A 172 -5.44 3.84 12.72
N TYR A 173 -4.22 3.31 12.58
CA TYR A 173 -4.01 1.87 12.72
C TYR A 173 -4.31 1.45 14.17
N THR A 174 -5.27 0.55 14.33
CA THR A 174 -5.57 -0.09 15.62
C THR A 174 -5.80 -1.58 15.37
N PRO A 175 -5.04 -2.49 16.00
CA PRO A 175 -5.29 -3.92 15.86
C PRO A 175 -6.70 -4.32 16.28
N GLY A 176 -7.34 -5.18 15.50
CA GLY A 176 -8.72 -5.61 15.74
C GLY A 176 -9.50 -5.80 14.44
N VAL A 177 -10.82 -6.01 14.57
CA VAL A 177 -11.74 -6.18 13.45
C VAL A 177 -12.80 -5.08 13.54
N TYR A 178 -12.98 -4.33 12.46
CA TYR A 178 -13.85 -3.15 12.45
C TYR A 178 -14.66 -3.09 11.15
N ALA A 179 -15.95 -2.80 11.26
CA ALA A 179 -16.64 -2.13 10.17
C ALA A 179 -16.09 -0.70 10.02
N ILE A 180 -16.17 -0.12 8.83
CA ILE A 180 -15.59 1.20 8.51
C ILE A 180 -16.06 2.28 9.50
N GLU A 181 -17.34 2.29 9.86
CA GLU A 181 -17.93 3.23 10.81
C GLU A 181 -17.53 3.01 12.27
N GLN A 182 -16.91 1.87 12.57
CA GLN A 182 -16.46 1.48 13.91
C GLN A 182 -14.95 1.66 14.11
N ILE A 183 -14.23 2.12 13.09
CA ILE A 183 -12.78 2.35 13.18
C ILE A 183 -12.49 3.37 14.31
N PRO A 184 -11.65 3.02 15.30
CA PRO A 184 -11.32 3.91 16.42
C PRO A 184 -10.75 5.25 15.95
N GLY A 185 -11.28 6.36 16.49
CA GLY A 185 -10.91 7.71 16.05
C GLY A 185 -11.60 8.19 14.78
N GLY A 186 -12.38 7.32 14.12
CA GLY A 186 -13.13 7.62 12.92
C GLY A 186 -12.27 7.61 11.65
N VAL A 187 -12.96 7.75 10.52
CA VAL A 187 -12.35 7.80 9.18
C VAL A 187 -12.37 9.23 8.66
N THR A 188 -11.21 9.75 8.28
CA THR A 188 -11.09 11.00 7.53
C THR A 188 -11.11 10.68 6.04
N TRP A 189 -12.19 11.06 5.37
CA TRP A 189 -12.31 10.84 3.94
C TRP A 189 -11.68 11.96 3.13
N LEU A 190 -10.81 11.61 2.18
CA LEU A 190 -10.10 12.60 1.39
C LEU A 190 -10.97 13.15 0.25
N PRO A 191 -10.75 14.39 -0.19
CA PRO A 191 -11.48 14.98 -1.32
C PRO A 191 -11.35 14.13 -2.59
N GLN A 192 -12.46 13.95 -3.29
CA GLN A 192 -12.46 13.38 -4.63
C GLN A 192 -12.47 14.52 -5.65
N PHE A 193 -11.70 14.38 -6.72
CA PHE A 193 -11.62 15.37 -7.78
C PHE A 193 -12.19 14.81 -9.09
N PRO A 194 -12.68 15.69 -9.98
CA PRO A 194 -13.12 15.26 -11.31
C PRO A 194 -12.02 14.48 -12.04
N ASN A 195 -12.41 13.38 -12.67
CA ASN A 195 -11.54 12.50 -13.45
C ASN A 195 -11.97 12.48 -14.92
N ARG A 196 -11.14 11.86 -15.78
CA ARG A 196 -11.44 11.76 -17.22
C ARG A 196 -12.70 10.95 -17.56
N PHE A 197 -13.15 10.10 -16.64
CA PHE A 197 -14.29 9.21 -16.84
C PHE A 197 -15.63 9.88 -16.52
N GLY A 198 -15.61 11.09 -15.95
CA GLY A 198 -16.80 11.90 -15.68
C GLY A 198 -17.72 11.32 -14.59
N ARG A 199 -17.27 10.31 -13.85
CA ARG A 199 -18.01 9.66 -12.75
C ARG A 199 -17.05 9.20 -11.66
N PRO A 200 -17.51 8.98 -10.41
CA PRO A 200 -16.73 8.30 -9.39
C PRO A 200 -16.21 6.96 -9.93
N GLN A 201 -14.98 6.62 -9.56
CA GLN A 201 -14.34 5.35 -9.91
C GLN A 201 -13.59 4.87 -8.67
N GLU A 202 -13.24 3.58 -8.64
CA GLU A 202 -12.26 3.12 -7.67
C GLU A 202 -10.97 3.91 -7.84
N SER A 203 -10.55 4.56 -6.76
CA SER A 203 -9.29 5.28 -6.68
C SER A 203 -8.41 4.59 -5.66
N ILE A 204 -7.26 4.07 -6.10
CA ILE A 204 -6.21 3.55 -5.22
C ILE A 204 -5.01 4.49 -5.27
N CYS A 205 -4.16 4.48 -4.26
CA CYS A 205 -3.04 5.41 -4.21
C CYS A 205 -1.77 4.81 -3.59
N THR A 206 -0.64 5.36 -4.01
CA THR A 206 0.66 5.16 -3.35
C THR A 206 1.35 6.49 -3.16
N PHE A 207 2.27 6.53 -2.20
CA PHE A 207 2.88 7.78 -1.72
C PHE A 207 4.40 7.75 -1.92
N ASP A 208 4.98 8.92 -2.14
CA ASP A 208 6.38 9.23 -1.86
C ASP A 208 6.36 10.29 -0.75
N ALA A 209 6.17 9.81 0.48
CA ALA A 209 5.88 10.65 1.64
C ALA A 209 7.00 11.65 1.95
N ASP A 210 8.26 11.25 1.76
CA ASP A 210 9.42 12.12 1.95
C ASP A 210 9.44 13.31 0.97
N ARG A 211 8.80 13.16 -0.19
CA ARG A 211 8.61 14.23 -1.17
C ARG A 211 7.27 14.95 -1.02
N GLY A 212 6.39 14.50 -0.13
CA GLY A 212 5.06 15.08 0.10
C GLY A 212 4.14 14.94 -1.12
N VAL A 213 4.32 13.88 -1.90
CA VAL A 213 3.50 13.61 -3.10
C VAL A 213 2.85 12.24 -3.03
N LEU A 214 1.75 12.10 -3.75
CA LEU A 214 1.01 10.85 -3.93
C LEU A 214 0.58 10.70 -5.38
N VAL A 215 0.39 9.45 -5.80
CA VAL A 215 -0.23 9.11 -7.07
C VAL A 215 -1.57 8.46 -6.81
N GLU A 216 -2.60 8.98 -7.43
CA GLU A 216 -3.91 8.34 -7.52
C GLU A 216 -4.00 7.60 -8.85
N ARG A 217 -4.30 6.29 -8.80
CA ARG A 217 -4.74 5.53 -9.96
C ARG A 217 -6.26 5.42 -9.93
N MET A 218 -6.89 5.76 -11.04
CA MET A 218 -8.31 5.55 -11.29
C MET A 218 -8.46 4.62 -12.48
N TYR A 219 -9.36 3.67 -12.38
CA TYR A 219 -9.59 2.66 -13.41
C TYR A 219 -11.09 2.47 -13.61
N ASP A 220 -11.49 2.37 -14.87
CA ASP A 220 -12.89 2.19 -15.26
C ASP A 220 -13.19 0.72 -15.56
N PHE A 221 -13.76 0.01 -14.59
CA PHE A 221 -14.15 -1.40 -14.74
C PHE A 221 -15.16 -1.64 -15.87
N ALA A 222 -15.94 -0.63 -16.26
CA ALA A 222 -16.97 -0.81 -17.28
C ALA A 222 -16.39 -0.87 -18.69
N THR A 223 -15.33 -0.11 -18.96
CA THR A 223 -14.68 -0.07 -20.27
C THR A 223 -13.43 -0.93 -20.32
N ASN A 224 -12.70 -1.07 -19.21
CA ASN A 224 -11.45 -1.80 -19.11
C ASN A 224 -10.44 -1.41 -20.22
N THR A 225 -10.40 -0.12 -20.58
CA THR A 225 -9.53 0.35 -21.69
C THR A 225 -8.31 1.10 -21.21
N ASP A 226 -8.46 1.95 -20.19
CA ASP A 226 -7.45 2.90 -19.76
C ASP A 226 -7.43 3.02 -18.23
N GLU A 227 -6.23 3.20 -17.69
CA GLU A 227 -5.96 3.64 -16.32
C GLU A 227 -5.52 5.11 -16.35
N GLN A 228 -6.05 5.93 -15.44
CA GLN A 228 -5.58 7.29 -15.24
C GLN A 228 -4.74 7.37 -13.98
N TYR A 229 -3.51 7.87 -14.10
CA TYR A 229 -2.64 8.18 -12.98
C TYR A 229 -2.57 9.69 -12.80
N THR A 230 -2.74 10.18 -11.56
CA THR A 230 -2.64 11.59 -11.22
C THR A 230 -1.67 11.80 -10.07
N LEU A 231 -0.57 12.51 -10.34
CA LEU A 231 0.41 12.91 -9.34
C LEU A 231 -0.09 14.19 -8.64
N ARG A 232 -0.11 14.19 -7.30
CA ARG A 232 -0.57 15.32 -6.48
C ARG A 232 0.39 15.60 -5.34
N SER A 233 0.34 16.82 -4.83
CA SER A 233 0.87 17.13 -3.50
C SER A 233 -0.11 16.61 -2.45
N VAL A 234 0.39 15.92 -1.42
CA VAL A 234 -0.38 15.48 -0.25
C VAL A 234 -1.04 16.69 0.43
N ASP A 235 -0.30 17.79 0.52
CA ASP A 235 -0.70 19.04 1.13
C ASP A 235 -1.88 19.71 0.38
N ASP A 236 -1.87 19.66 -0.95
CA ASP A 236 -3.00 20.15 -1.76
C ASP A 236 -4.21 19.22 -1.62
N LEU A 237 -4.01 17.89 -1.61
CA LEU A 237 -5.09 16.91 -1.43
C LEU A 237 -5.80 17.11 -0.08
N VAL A 238 -5.04 17.19 1.02
CA VAL A 238 -5.61 17.35 2.38
C VAL A 238 -6.39 18.66 2.51
N ARG A 239 -5.97 19.72 1.79
CA ARG A 239 -6.68 21.01 1.76
C ARG A 239 -7.85 21.06 0.76
N GLY A 240 -8.11 19.99 0.00
CA GLY A 240 -9.16 19.97 -1.02
C GLY A 240 -8.89 20.84 -2.23
N VAL A 241 -7.62 21.01 -2.59
CA VAL A 241 -7.19 21.83 -3.72
C VAL A 241 -6.93 20.93 -4.94
N ASP A 242 -7.78 21.02 -5.97
CA ASP A 242 -7.59 20.27 -7.22
C ASP A 242 -6.51 20.91 -8.08
N ARG A 243 -5.25 20.54 -7.81
CA ARG A 243 -4.11 21.15 -8.49
C ARG A 243 -3.01 20.12 -8.79
N PRO A 244 -3.28 19.14 -9.67
CA PRO A 244 -2.37 18.03 -9.95
C PRO A 244 -1.01 18.53 -10.45
N LEU A 245 0.04 17.77 -10.14
CA LEU A 245 1.41 17.99 -10.60
C LEU A 245 1.65 17.33 -11.96
N GLY A 246 1.00 16.19 -12.21
CA GLY A 246 1.06 15.45 -13.46
C GLY A 246 -0.17 14.57 -13.65
N ARG A 247 -0.51 14.27 -14.91
CA ARG A 247 -1.56 13.32 -15.28
C ARG A 247 -1.05 12.46 -16.42
N MET A 248 -1.30 11.16 -16.33
CA MET A 248 -0.92 10.18 -17.33
C MET A 248 -2.10 9.24 -17.58
N THR A 249 -2.23 8.74 -18.80
CA THR A 249 -3.12 7.63 -19.12
C THR A 249 -2.28 6.48 -19.64
N VAL A 250 -2.50 5.30 -19.08
CA VAL A 250 -1.85 4.07 -19.51
C VAL A 250 -2.94 3.09 -19.97
N PRO A 251 -2.85 2.51 -21.17
CA PRO A 251 -3.81 1.52 -21.62
C PRO A 251 -3.85 0.30 -20.69
N VAL A 252 -5.04 -0.25 -20.45
CA VAL A 252 -5.23 -1.50 -19.72
C VAL A 252 -5.01 -2.64 -20.71
N ASN A 253 -3.75 -2.89 -21.01
CA ASN A 253 -3.31 -4.06 -21.76
C ASN A 253 -2.34 -4.85 -20.89
N PRO A 254 -2.18 -6.16 -21.14
CA PRO A 254 -1.10 -6.91 -20.54
C PRO A 254 0.25 -6.16 -20.69
N PRO A 255 1.07 -6.11 -19.62
CA PRO A 255 0.87 -6.84 -18.37
C PRO A 255 -0.10 -6.15 -17.38
N THR A 256 -0.82 -6.96 -16.60
CA THR A 256 -1.83 -6.54 -15.62
C THR A 256 -1.16 -5.82 -14.44
N MET A 257 -1.69 -4.66 -14.03
CA MET A 257 -1.13 -3.89 -12.91
C MET A 257 -1.33 -4.62 -11.59
N GLN A 258 -0.26 -4.78 -10.81
CA GLN A 258 -0.26 -5.36 -9.47
C GLN A 258 0.25 -4.39 -8.39
N GLY A 259 0.94 -3.33 -8.79
CA GLY A 259 1.31 -2.23 -7.91
C GLY A 259 1.89 -1.05 -8.69
N PHE A 260 2.03 0.09 -8.05
CA PHE A 260 2.70 1.23 -8.67
C PHE A 260 3.30 2.17 -7.63
N ALA A 261 4.33 2.91 -8.02
CA ALA A 261 5.02 3.88 -7.18
C ALA A 261 5.50 5.05 -8.03
N THR A 262 5.84 6.18 -7.39
CA THR A 262 6.42 7.33 -8.09
C THR A 262 7.75 7.69 -7.46
N VAL A 263 8.77 7.93 -8.28
CA VAL A 263 10.07 8.41 -7.81
C VAL A 263 10.64 9.38 -8.85
N ASP A 264 11.07 10.56 -8.39
CA ASP A 264 11.91 11.51 -9.12
C ASP A 264 11.51 11.73 -10.61
N GLY A 265 10.22 11.99 -10.85
CA GLY A 265 9.68 12.30 -12.18
C GLY A 265 9.22 11.07 -12.99
N SER A 266 9.32 9.87 -12.43
CA SER A 266 8.79 8.64 -13.04
C SER A 266 7.62 8.04 -12.29
N LEU A 267 6.71 7.41 -13.03
CA LEU A 267 5.78 6.40 -12.54
C LEU A 267 6.38 5.02 -12.82
N PHE A 268 6.46 4.18 -11.78
CA PHE A 268 6.81 2.77 -11.90
C PHE A 268 5.56 1.92 -11.72
N ARG A 269 5.32 1.00 -12.64
CA ARG A 269 4.17 0.08 -12.63
C ARG A 269 4.70 -1.36 -12.52
N TRP A 270 4.44 -1.98 -11.37
CA TRP A 270 4.69 -3.40 -11.13
C TRP A 270 3.51 -4.19 -11.71
N ALA A 271 3.80 -5.11 -12.61
CA ALA A 271 2.78 -5.74 -13.42
C ALA A 271 3.09 -7.22 -13.69
N GLY A 272 2.06 -7.97 -14.06
CA GLY A 272 2.07 -9.40 -14.33
C GLY A 272 0.85 -10.07 -13.73
N VAL A 273 0.63 -11.33 -14.08
CA VAL A 273 -0.39 -12.17 -13.44
C VAL A 273 0.24 -13.39 -12.79
N SER A 274 -0.53 -14.07 -11.94
CA SER A 274 -0.14 -15.39 -11.46
C SER A 274 0.12 -16.34 -12.64
N ASN A 275 1.19 -17.13 -12.54
CA ASN A 275 1.40 -18.26 -13.45
C ASN A 275 0.43 -19.43 -13.19
N GLY A 276 -0.40 -19.34 -12.14
CA GLY A 276 -1.30 -20.38 -11.69
C GLY A 276 -0.59 -21.71 -11.43
N ALA A 277 -1.33 -22.81 -11.47
CA ALA A 277 -0.76 -24.16 -11.31
C ALA A 277 0.13 -24.61 -12.49
N SER A 278 0.30 -23.79 -13.53
CA SER A 278 1.03 -24.17 -14.73
C SER A 278 2.55 -24.16 -14.56
N GLY A 279 3.07 -23.43 -13.57
CA GLY A 279 4.51 -23.31 -13.33
C GLY A 279 5.27 -22.45 -14.33
N ALA A 280 4.66 -22.00 -15.43
CA ALA A 280 5.30 -21.24 -16.50
C ALA A 280 4.77 -19.80 -16.56
N PRO A 281 5.61 -18.79 -16.82
CA PRO A 281 5.13 -17.41 -17.01
C PRO A 281 4.03 -17.34 -18.07
N VAL A 282 2.99 -16.55 -17.80
CA VAL A 282 1.85 -16.40 -18.73
C VAL A 282 2.30 -15.62 -19.97
N PRO A 283 2.21 -16.20 -21.19
CA PRO A 283 2.58 -15.50 -22.40
C PRO A 283 1.77 -14.20 -22.57
N GLY A 284 2.47 -13.08 -22.72
CA GLY A 284 1.85 -11.76 -22.89
C GLY A 284 1.60 -11.00 -21.58
N ASP A 285 1.62 -11.66 -20.42
CA ASP A 285 1.42 -11.01 -19.11
C ASP A 285 2.50 -11.44 -18.06
N PRO A 286 3.80 -11.25 -18.39
CA PRO A 286 4.89 -11.63 -17.50
C PRO A 286 5.03 -10.66 -16.32
N MET A 287 5.71 -11.13 -15.26
CA MET A 287 6.12 -10.27 -14.15
C MET A 287 7.19 -9.28 -14.59
N VAL A 288 6.86 -7.99 -14.56
CA VAL A 288 7.70 -6.90 -15.07
C VAL A 288 7.57 -5.63 -14.22
N LEU A 289 8.57 -4.77 -14.32
CA LEU A 289 8.49 -3.38 -13.93
C LEU A 289 8.52 -2.49 -15.17
N GLU A 290 7.46 -1.71 -15.37
CA GLU A 290 7.40 -0.67 -16.39
C GLU A 290 7.72 0.70 -15.77
N GLN A 291 8.44 1.55 -16.49
CA GLN A 291 8.74 2.93 -16.07
C GLN A 291 8.19 3.90 -17.12
N PHE A 292 7.47 4.91 -16.65
CA PHE A 292 6.89 5.97 -17.48
C PHE A 292 7.38 7.34 -17.04
N ASP A 293 7.65 8.23 -17.99
CA ASP A 293 8.02 9.62 -17.72
C ASP A 293 6.77 10.45 -17.44
N TRP A 294 6.67 11.11 -16.28
CA TRP A 294 5.54 12.00 -15.98
C TRP A 294 5.46 13.20 -16.93
N ALA A 295 6.58 13.62 -17.53
CA ALA A 295 6.61 14.78 -18.40
C ALA A 295 5.99 14.49 -19.78
N THR A 296 6.20 13.29 -20.34
CA THR A 296 5.68 12.92 -21.67
C THR A 296 4.51 11.95 -21.64
N GLY A 297 4.41 11.13 -20.59
CA GLY A 297 3.51 9.98 -20.54
C GLY A 297 4.05 8.73 -21.22
N ASP A 298 5.25 8.78 -21.80
CA ASP A 298 5.82 7.66 -22.53
C ASP A 298 6.40 6.60 -21.60
N ARG A 299 6.30 5.33 -22.01
CA ARG A 299 7.05 4.25 -21.36
C ARG A 299 8.52 4.35 -21.76
N ILE A 300 9.37 4.64 -20.80
CA ILE A 300 10.82 4.82 -20.96
C ILE A 300 11.62 3.61 -20.47
N GLY A 301 11.03 2.71 -19.69
CA GLY A 301 11.68 1.50 -19.19
C GLY A 301 10.75 0.29 -19.13
N TYR A 302 11.32 -0.90 -19.30
CA TYR A 302 10.63 -2.18 -19.23
C TYR A 302 11.63 -3.26 -18.78
N THR A 303 11.46 -3.80 -17.58
CA THR A 303 12.38 -4.79 -17.00
C THR A 303 11.62 -6.06 -16.60
N PRO A 304 11.88 -7.22 -17.24
CA PRO A 304 11.26 -8.49 -16.86
C PRO A 304 11.97 -9.17 -15.69
N PHE A 305 11.19 -9.89 -14.87
CA PHE A 305 11.66 -10.64 -13.70
C PHE A 305 11.21 -12.11 -13.80
N PRO A 306 11.80 -12.92 -14.69
CA PRO A 306 11.33 -14.28 -14.94
C PRO A 306 11.60 -15.27 -13.81
N THR A 307 12.43 -14.91 -12.82
CA THR A 307 12.92 -15.82 -11.77
C THR A 307 12.76 -15.25 -10.35
N LEU A 308 12.20 -14.05 -10.20
CA LEU A 308 12.04 -13.45 -8.87
C LEU A 308 11.06 -14.29 -8.03
N GLY A 309 11.41 -14.58 -6.78
CA GLY A 309 10.64 -15.48 -5.92
C GLY A 309 11.01 -16.96 -6.01
N GLN A 310 11.87 -17.37 -6.95
CA GLN A 310 12.37 -18.75 -6.97
C GLN A 310 13.33 -19.01 -5.81
N ASP A 311 13.33 -20.25 -5.32
CA ASP A 311 14.31 -20.71 -4.33
C ASP A 311 15.65 -21.12 -4.99
N ALA A 312 16.57 -21.65 -4.18
CA ALA A 312 17.89 -22.08 -4.66
C ALA A 312 17.86 -23.22 -5.71
N SER A 313 16.74 -23.94 -5.84
CA SER A 313 16.53 -24.95 -6.88
C SER A 313 16.09 -24.35 -8.22
N GLY A 314 15.79 -23.05 -8.27
CA GLY A 314 15.25 -22.38 -9.45
C GLY A 314 13.76 -22.64 -9.65
N THR A 315 13.03 -22.98 -8.58
CA THR A 315 11.58 -23.21 -8.64
C THR A 315 10.84 -22.31 -7.66
N TRP A 316 9.61 -21.95 -7.99
CA TRP A 316 8.71 -21.31 -7.04
C TRP A 316 8.09 -22.35 -6.12
N ARG A 317 7.78 -21.97 -4.88
CA ARG A 317 7.03 -22.81 -3.95
C ARG A 317 5.74 -23.28 -4.64
N ASP A 318 5.49 -24.59 -4.62
CA ASP A 318 4.38 -25.26 -5.30
C ASP A 318 4.21 -24.90 -6.79
N GLY A 319 5.28 -24.42 -7.43
CA GLY A 319 5.28 -23.96 -8.81
C GLY A 319 4.55 -22.64 -9.06
N ALA A 320 4.01 -21.96 -8.05
CA ALA A 320 3.16 -20.79 -8.24
C ALA A 320 3.85 -19.50 -7.76
N TYR A 321 3.63 -18.42 -8.50
CA TYR A 321 3.96 -17.05 -8.09
C TYR A 321 2.86 -16.07 -8.51
N GLU A 322 2.85 -14.90 -7.88
CA GLU A 322 2.06 -13.74 -8.27
C GLU A 322 2.81 -12.45 -7.87
N PRO A 323 2.99 -11.47 -8.79
CA PRO A 323 3.53 -10.16 -8.42
C PRO A 323 2.49 -9.40 -7.59
N GLU A 324 2.89 -8.76 -6.49
CA GLU A 324 1.94 -8.14 -5.57
C GLU A 324 2.48 -6.85 -4.96
N GLY A 325 1.88 -5.71 -5.31
CA GLY A 325 2.20 -4.43 -4.71
C GLY A 325 3.53 -3.82 -5.11
N CYS A 326 3.61 -2.49 -4.98
CA CYS A 326 4.82 -1.72 -5.18
C CYS A 326 4.78 -0.45 -4.33
N SER A 327 5.88 -0.12 -3.65
CA SER A 327 6.03 1.11 -2.87
C SER A 327 7.45 1.66 -2.95
N VAL A 328 7.64 2.89 -2.49
CA VAL A 328 8.96 3.53 -2.44
C VAL A 328 9.57 3.30 -1.06
N LEU A 329 10.85 2.92 -1.04
CA LEU A 329 11.68 2.94 0.15
C LEU A 329 12.79 3.97 -0.04
N ARG A 330 12.86 4.95 0.85
CA ARG A 330 13.98 5.87 0.97
C ARG A 330 14.70 5.57 2.28
N GLU A 331 15.97 5.23 2.18
CA GLU A 331 16.80 4.94 3.36
C GLU A 331 17.35 6.26 3.94
N PRO A 332 17.79 6.27 5.22
CA PRO A 332 18.32 7.47 5.86
C PRO A 332 19.54 8.09 5.18
N ASP A 333 20.28 7.30 4.40
CA ASP A 333 21.42 7.77 3.59
C ASP A 333 21.00 8.46 2.28
N GLY A 334 19.69 8.53 2.01
CA GLY A 334 19.10 9.11 0.81
C GLY A 334 19.02 8.15 -0.38
N SER A 335 19.50 6.90 -0.23
CA SER A 335 19.32 5.89 -1.27
C SER A 335 17.85 5.56 -1.45
N VAL A 336 17.46 5.30 -2.70
CA VAL A 336 16.07 5.04 -3.07
C VAL A 336 15.97 3.65 -3.65
N SER A 337 14.92 2.94 -3.28
CA SER A 337 14.58 1.64 -3.82
C SER A 337 13.08 1.55 -4.03
N LEU A 338 12.66 0.67 -4.92
CA LEU A 338 11.29 0.18 -4.92
C LEU A 338 11.21 -1.05 -4.06
N LEU A 339 10.14 -1.18 -3.28
CA LEU A 339 9.74 -2.43 -2.68
C LEU A 339 8.70 -3.06 -3.57
N VAL A 340 8.89 -4.33 -3.94
CA VAL A 340 7.91 -5.12 -4.68
C VAL A 340 7.64 -6.39 -3.90
N GLY A 341 6.36 -6.78 -3.84
CA GLY A 341 5.97 -8.05 -3.27
C GLY A 341 5.86 -9.13 -4.34
N VAL A 342 6.12 -10.36 -3.93
CA VAL A 342 5.86 -11.57 -4.70
C VAL A 342 5.23 -12.59 -3.75
N ALA A 343 4.00 -13.00 -4.05
CA ALA A 343 3.42 -14.17 -3.44
C ALA A 343 3.92 -15.42 -4.18
N VAL A 344 4.24 -16.48 -3.46
CA VAL A 344 4.61 -17.80 -4.00
C VAL A 344 3.77 -18.88 -3.33
N GLY A 345 3.66 -20.07 -3.92
CA GLY A 345 2.80 -21.12 -3.39
C GLY A 345 1.33 -20.96 -3.78
N VAL A 346 0.50 -21.92 -3.38
CA VAL A 346 -0.92 -21.97 -3.71
C VAL A 346 -1.81 -21.48 -2.56
N TYR A 347 -3.09 -21.26 -2.85
CA TYR A 347 -4.07 -20.78 -1.86
C TYR A 347 -4.05 -21.60 -0.58
N GLY A 348 -3.83 -20.93 0.56
CA GLY A 348 -3.71 -21.55 1.87
C GLY A 348 -2.29 -21.96 2.30
N ASP A 349 -1.30 -21.94 1.40
CA ASP A 349 0.12 -22.20 1.69
C ASP A 349 1.05 -21.18 0.99
N HIS A 350 0.65 -19.91 1.02
CA HIS A 350 1.45 -18.87 0.41
C HIS A 350 2.73 -18.58 1.21
N GLY A 351 3.81 -18.30 0.48
CA GLY A 351 4.93 -17.51 0.97
C GLY A 351 4.80 -16.08 0.46
N TRP A 352 5.09 -15.09 1.31
CA TRP A 352 5.03 -13.68 0.94
C TRP A 352 6.43 -13.08 1.01
N LEU A 353 6.99 -12.78 -0.15
CA LEU A 353 8.37 -12.31 -0.28
C LEU A 353 8.37 -10.84 -0.67
N VAL A 354 9.22 -10.05 -0.01
CA VAL A 354 9.39 -8.63 -0.28
C VAL A 354 10.80 -8.43 -0.80
N TYR A 355 10.91 -7.88 -2.00
CA TYR A 355 12.19 -7.56 -2.62
C TYR A 355 12.40 -6.06 -2.65
N ARG A 356 13.64 -5.66 -2.38
CA ARG A 356 14.15 -4.31 -2.62
C ARG A 356 14.81 -4.27 -3.99
N LEU A 357 14.39 -3.33 -4.83
CA LEU A 357 14.99 -3.01 -6.13
C LEU A 357 15.70 -1.65 -6.03
N PRO A 358 17.04 -1.61 -5.84
CA PRO A 358 17.77 -0.36 -5.75
C PRO A 358 17.64 0.48 -7.02
N LEU A 359 17.37 1.78 -6.88
CA LEU A 359 17.39 2.73 -7.99
C LEU A 359 18.75 3.44 -8.02
N THR A 360 19.39 3.46 -9.19
CA THR A 360 20.70 4.09 -9.42
C THR A 360 20.71 5.04 -10.61
#